data_AF-A0A291L896-F1
#
_entry.id   AF-A0A291L896-F1
#
_cell.length_a   1.000
_cell.length_b   1.000
_cell.length_c   1.000
_cell.angle_alpha   90.00
_cell.angle_beta   90.00
_cell.angle_gamma   90.00
#
_symmetry.space_group_name_H-M   'P 1'
#
loop_
_entity.id
_entity.type
_entity.pdbx_description
1 polymer ?
#
loop_
_entity_poly.entity_id
_entity_poly.type
_entity_poly.pdbx_seq_one_letter_code
_entity_poly.pdbx_strand_id
1 'polypeptide(L)'
;RPVVNLTCEACKMLGGLVVPPTENPLSATTPYLEDTPEPPLHDFFCSKLLDLVFLLDGSNKLSEAEFQVLKAFVVGTMERLHISQKRIRVALVEYHDGSHAYLGLHDRKRPSELRRVASQVRYAGSDVASTSEVLKYTLFQIFSKIDRPEAARVALLLTASQEPPRLARNLVRYVQGL
;
A
#
# COMPACT_ATOMS: atom_id res chain seq x y z
N ARG A 1 -16.34 -8.70 -44.84
CA ARG A 1 -15.29 -8.90 -43.82
C ARG A 1 -14.00 -9.25 -44.53
N PRO A 2 -12.98 -8.38 -44.59
CA PRO A 2 -11.64 -8.80 -44.95
C PRO A 2 -10.72 -8.83 -43.72
N VAL A 3 -9.92 -9.88 -43.64
CA VAL A 3 -8.86 -10.12 -42.67
C VAL A 3 -7.65 -9.27 -43.10
N VAL A 4 -7.13 -8.43 -42.21
CA VAL A 4 -5.90 -7.66 -42.48
C VAL A 4 -4.72 -8.45 -41.93
N ASN A 5 -3.82 -8.84 -42.81
CA ASN A 5 -2.57 -9.51 -42.50
C ASN A 5 -1.49 -8.45 -42.23
N LEU A 6 -0.88 -8.45 -41.05
CA LEU A 6 0.12 -7.48 -40.63
C LEU A 6 1.52 -8.11 -40.71
N THR A 7 2.23 -7.86 -41.81
CA THR A 7 3.69 -8.00 -41.86
C THR A 7 4.33 -6.63 -41.71
N CYS A 8 5.18 -6.47 -40.70
CA CYS A 8 5.94 -5.24 -40.45
C CYS A 8 7.23 -5.25 -41.28
N GLU A 9 7.42 -4.25 -42.13
CA GLU A 9 8.73 -3.87 -42.68
C GLU A 9 9.21 -2.57 -42.04
N ALA A 10 10.51 -2.50 -41.74
CA ALA A 10 11.13 -1.39 -41.04
C ALA A 10 11.31 -0.15 -41.95
N CYS A 11 10.96 1.03 -41.43
CA CYS A 11 11.18 2.30 -42.12
C CYS A 11 12.68 2.65 -42.18
N LYS A 12 13.17 2.92 -43.40
CA LYS A 12 14.54 3.39 -43.66
C LYS A 12 14.63 4.90 -43.41
N MET A 13 15.47 5.33 -42.47
CA MET A 13 15.70 6.76 -42.18
C MET A 13 16.81 7.32 -43.06
N LEU A 14 16.53 8.43 -43.75
CA LEU A 14 17.51 9.30 -44.43
C LEU A 14 18.23 10.19 -43.39
N GLY A 15 19.52 10.39 -43.59
CA GLY A 15 20.44 10.91 -42.58
C GLY A 15 20.40 12.41 -42.31
N GLY A 16 20.95 12.77 -41.14
CA GLY A 16 21.99 13.78 -41.01
C GLY A 16 21.56 15.21 -40.66
N LEU A 17 21.31 15.48 -39.38
CA LEU A 17 21.61 16.77 -38.74
C LEU A 17 22.28 16.51 -37.38
N VAL A 18 23.53 16.98 -37.25
CA VAL A 18 24.34 16.89 -36.02
C VAL A 18 23.83 17.93 -35.03
N VAL A 19 23.28 17.48 -33.90
CA VAL A 19 22.89 18.30 -32.76
C VAL A 19 24.07 18.27 -31.75
N PRO A 20 24.52 19.40 -31.17
CA PRO A 20 25.59 19.42 -30.17
C PRO A 20 25.19 18.61 -28.92
N PRO A 21 26.14 18.15 -28.09
CA PRO A 21 25.82 17.32 -26.95
C PRO A 21 25.04 18.15 -25.93
N THR A 22 23.72 18.02 -25.95
CA THR A 22 22.88 18.38 -24.82
C THR A 22 23.33 17.47 -23.69
N GLU A 23 23.95 18.06 -22.65
CA GLU A 23 24.08 17.40 -21.36
C GLU A 23 22.66 17.00 -20.96
N ASN A 24 22.36 15.71 -21.12
CA ASN A 24 21.22 15.11 -20.45
C ASN A 24 21.40 15.47 -18.98
N PRO A 25 20.42 16.08 -18.30
CA PRO A 25 20.39 15.99 -16.86
C PRO A 25 20.36 14.49 -16.60
N LEU A 26 21.50 13.95 -16.15
CA LEU A 26 21.60 12.63 -15.57
C LEU A 26 20.44 12.57 -14.60
N SER A 27 19.38 11.87 -15.00
CA SER A 27 18.26 11.57 -14.13
C SER A 27 18.93 10.95 -12.92
N ALA A 28 18.94 11.73 -11.84
CA ALA A 28 19.69 11.39 -10.65
C ALA A 28 19.03 10.14 -10.09
N THR A 29 19.52 8.98 -10.53
CA THR A 29 19.35 7.72 -9.83
C THR A 29 20.19 7.85 -8.56
N THR A 30 19.74 8.69 -7.62
CA THR A 30 20.21 8.60 -6.26
C THR A 30 19.91 7.17 -5.82
N PRO A 31 20.91 6.36 -5.45
CA PRO A 31 20.65 5.11 -4.76
C PRO A 31 20.03 5.52 -3.43
N TYR A 32 18.70 5.49 -3.34
CA TYR A 32 18.01 5.71 -2.08
C TYR A 32 18.54 4.65 -1.12
N LEU A 33 19.33 5.07 -0.13
CA LEU A 33 19.93 4.21 0.87
C LEU A 33 18.81 3.45 1.61
N GLU A 34 18.53 2.21 1.20
CA GLU A 34 17.97 1.18 2.08
C GLU A 34 18.96 0.84 3.21
N ASP A 35 20.23 1.20 3.06
CA ASP A 35 21.35 0.69 3.87
C ASP A 35 21.75 1.56 5.06
N THR A 36 20.95 2.56 5.43
CA THR A 36 21.11 3.22 6.75
C THR A 36 20.03 2.69 7.68
N PRO A 37 20.36 1.73 8.57
CA PRO A 37 19.43 1.27 9.59
C PRO A 37 19.02 2.45 10.48
N GLU A 38 17.73 2.72 10.59
CA GLU A 38 17.23 3.59 11.65
C GLU A 38 17.29 2.81 12.97
N PRO A 39 17.90 3.39 14.03
CA PRO A 39 17.89 2.75 15.34
C PRO A 39 16.45 2.63 15.88
N PRO A 40 16.16 1.60 16.69
CA PRO A 40 14.88 1.50 17.39
C PRO A 40 14.62 2.75 18.24
N LEU A 41 13.38 3.22 18.24
CA LEU A 41 12.96 4.39 19.02
C LEU A 41 12.56 4.05 20.46
N HIS A 42 12.34 2.76 20.74
CA HIS A 42 11.80 2.25 22.01
C HIS A 42 12.49 0.94 22.40
N ASP A 43 12.58 0.67 23.71
CA ASP A 43 13.12 -0.58 24.26
C ASP A 43 12.26 -1.79 23.87
N PHE A 44 10.93 -1.60 23.84
CA PHE A 44 10.01 -2.61 23.34
C PHE A 44 9.98 -2.57 21.81
N PHE A 45 10.52 -3.61 21.17
CA PHE A 45 10.71 -3.66 19.72
C PHE A 45 10.49 -5.07 19.15
N CYS A 46 9.59 -5.20 18.18
CA CYS A 46 9.31 -6.46 17.50
C CYS A 46 10.19 -6.63 16.26
N SER A 47 10.97 -7.70 16.21
CA SER A 47 11.84 -8.04 15.08
C SER A 47 11.57 -9.46 14.54
N LYS A 48 10.32 -9.73 14.15
CA LYS A 48 9.89 -10.99 13.53
C LYS A 48 9.82 -10.88 12.00
N LEU A 49 9.62 -12.02 11.33
CA LEU A 49 9.24 -12.05 9.91
C LEU A 49 7.72 -11.92 9.82
N LEU A 50 7.25 -10.74 9.44
CA LEU A 50 5.83 -10.39 9.45
C LEU A 50 5.53 -9.44 8.29
N ASP A 51 4.38 -9.67 7.64
CA ASP A 51 3.72 -8.71 6.77
C ASP A 51 2.45 -8.24 7.47
N LEU A 52 2.44 -6.97 7.89
CA LEU A 52 1.37 -6.35 8.66
C LEU A 52 0.62 -5.33 7.80
N VAL A 53 -0.68 -5.49 7.66
CA VAL A 53 -1.55 -4.57 6.93
C VAL A 53 -2.47 -3.86 7.91
N PHE A 54 -2.38 -2.53 7.97
CA PHE A 54 -3.31 -1.70 8.71
C PHE A 54 -4.48 -1.30 7.80
N LEU A 55 -5.71 -1.60 8.23
CA LEU A 55 -6.94 -1.24 7.52
C LEU A 55 -7.73 -0.27 8.39
N LEU A 56 -7.83 1.00 7.98
CA LEU A 56 -8.40 2.09 8.76
C LEU A 56 -9.78 2.46 8.23
N ASP A 57 -10.78 2.38 9.11
CA ASP A 57 -12.14 2.85 8.82
C ASP A 57 -12.13 4.37 8.53
N GLY A 58 -12.50 4.74 7.30
CA GLY A 58 -12.62 6.13 6.84
C GLY A 58 -14.04 6.68 6.89
N SER A 59 -14.95 6.00 7.61
CA SER A 59 -16.32 6.49 7.75
C SER A 59 -16.42 7.70 8.68
N ASN A 60 -17.56 8.39 8.60
CA ASN A 60 -17.96 9.45 9.50
C ASN A 60 -18.39 8.95 10.91
N LYS A 61 -18.23 7.65 11.23
CA LYS A 61 -18.36 7.16 12.60
C LYS A 61 -17.18 7.53 13.49
N LEU A 62 -16.05 7.87 12.87
CA LEU A 62 -14.99 8.62 13.51
C LEU A 62 -15.13 10.07 13.10
N SER A 63 -15.07 10.99 14.06
CA SER A 63 -14.76 12.39 13.78
C SER A 63 -13.34 12.53 13.24
N GLU A 64 -13.03 13.65 12.59
CA GLU A 64 -11.66 13.92 12.13
C GLU A 64 -10.64 13.87 13.28
N ALA A 65 -11.03 14.34 14.48
CA ALA A 65 -10.18 14.28 15.67
C ALA A 65 -9.91 12.84 16.14
N GLU A 66 -10.94 11.97 16.17
CA GLU A 66 -10.77 10.56 16.49
C GLU A 66 -9.94 9.83 15.42
N PHE A 67 -10.07 10.23 14.14
CA PHE A 67 -9.23 9.72 13.07
C PHE A 67 -7.75 10.13 13.25
N GLN A 68 -7.46 11.32 13.77
CA GLN A 68 -6.08 11.67 14.15
C GLN A 68 -5.55 10.77 15.27
N VAL A 69 -6.37 10.40 16.26
CA VAL A 69 -6.00 9.44 17.31
C VAL A 69 -5.75 8.06 16.72
N LEU A 70 -6.58 7.61 15.77
CA LEU A 70 -6.39 6.35 15.05
C LEU A 70 -5.05 6.34 14.29
N LYS A 71 -4.71 7.41 13.57
CA LYS A 71 -3.41 7.53 12.90
C LYS A 71 -2.24 7.54 13.89
N ALA A 72 -2.39 8.21 15.03
CA ALA A 72 -1.39 8.22 16.09
C ALA A 72 -1.17 6.81 16.66
N PHE A 73 -2.22 6.01 16.83
CA PHE A 73 -2.12 4.60 17.20
C PHE A 73 -1.32 3.78 16.17
N VAL A 74 -1.58 3.97 14.88
CA VAL A 74 -0.84 3.30 13.79
C VAL A 74 0.64 3.69 13.82
N VAL A 75 0.94 4.99 13.89
CA VAL A 75 2.32 5.50 13.97
C VAL A 75 3.04 4.95 15.20
N GLY A 76 2.41 5.02 16.38
CA GLY A 76 2.97 4.46 17.62
C GLY A 76 3.22 2.96 17.51
N THR A 77 2.33 2.22 16.85
CA THR A 77 2.57 0.79 16.57
C THR A 77 3.81 0.63 15.68
N MET A 78 3.93 1.38 14.59
CA MET A 78 5.07 1.33 13.66
C MET A 78 6.41 1.68 14.31
N GLU A 79 6.45 2.56 15.30
CA GLU A 79 7.67 2.91 16.06
C GLU A 79 8.25 1.73 16.87
N ARG A 80 7.44 0.71 17.14
CA ARG A 80 7.80 -0.50 17.90
C ARG A 80 8.11 -1.70 16.99
N LEU A 81 8.22 -1.49 15.68
CA LEU A 81 8.44 -2.54 14.68
C LEU A 81 9.79 -2.38 13.97
N HIS A 82 10.47 -3.50 13.72
CA HIS A 82 11.64 -3.56 12.84
C HIS A 82 11.22 -3.51 11.37
N ILE A 83 10.82 -2.33 10.90
CA ILE A 83 10.33 -2.14 9.54
C ILE A 83 11.50 -2.26 8.55
N SER A 84 11.46 -3.29 7.71
CA SER A 84 12.37 -3.49 6.57
C SER A 84 11.83 -4.62 5.68
N GLN A 85 12.26 -4.64 4.42
CA GLN A 85 11.92 -5.74 3.49
C GLN A 85 12.39 -7.12 3.98
N LYS A 86 13.38 -7.18 4.89
CA LYS A 86 13.94 -8.43 5.46
C LYS A 86 13.30 -8.84 6.79
N ARG A 87 12.53 -7.97 7.44
CA ARG A 87 11.92 -8.19 8.78
C ARG A 87 10.44 -7.91 8.76
N ILE A 88 9.97 -6.75 9.17
CA ILE A 88 8.55 -6.43 9.17
C ILE A 88 8.24 -5.54 7.96
N ARG A 89 7.38 -6.01 7.05
CA ARG A 89 6.79 -5.20 5.99
C ARG A 89 5.47 -4.63 6.48
N VAL A 90 5.17 -3.39 6.10
CA VAL A 90 3.93 -2.72 6.50
C VAL A 90 3.18 -2.20 5.29
N ALA A 91 1.87 -2.37 5.28
CA ALA A 91 0.96 -1.73 4.34
C ALA A 91 -0.11 -0.96 5.12
N LEU A 92 -0.65 0.09 4.51
CA LEU A 92 -1.63 0.97 5.12
C LEU A 92 -2.70 1.32 4.11
N VAL A 93 -3.93 0.98 4.45
CA VAL A 93 -5.11 1.22 3.62
C VAL A 93 -6.15 1.94 4.46
N GLU A 94 -6.66 3.05 3.97
CA GLU A 94 -7.91 3.63 4.46
C GLU A 94 -9.05 3.09 3.60
N TYR A 95 -10.17 2.71 4.22
CA TYR A 95 -11.31 2.14 3.53
C TYR A 95 -12.61 2.88 3.84
N HIS A 96 -13.37 3.13 2.78
CA HIS A 96 -14.71 3.72 2.79
C HIS A 96 -15.61 2.89 1.83
N ASP A 97 -16.23 3.50 0.82
CA ASP A 97 -16.91 2.73 -0.24
C ASP A 97 -15.92 2.02 -1.20
N GLY A 98 -14.65 2.40 -1.14
CA GLY A 98 -13.50 1.74 -1.75
C GLY A 98 -12.31 1.58 -0.80
N SER A 99 -11.13 1.32 -1.36
CA SER A 99 -9.88 1.17 -0.60
C SER A 99 -8.79 2.07 -1.18
N HIS A 100 -8.20 2.92 -0.35
CA HIS A 100 -7.09 3.80 -0.71
C HIS A 100 -5.80 3.34 -0.02
N ALA A 101 -4.90 2.73 -0.79
CA ALA A 101 -3.59 2.31 -0.29
C ALA A 101 -2.61 3.49 -0.25
N TYR A 102 -2.10 3.79 0.95
CA TYR A 102 -1.07 4.81 1.18
C TYR A 102 0.34 4.21 1.21
N LEU A 103 0.45 2.96 1.68
CA LEU A 103 1.70 2.21 1.76
C LEU A 103 1.48 0.77 1.28
N GLY A 104 2.39 0.27 0.45
CA GLY A 104 2.46 -1.12 0.03
C GLY A 104 3.54 -1.92 0.76
N LEU A 105 3.36 -3.25 0.87
CA LEU A 105 4.34 -4.14 1.52
C LEU A 105 5.74 -4.06 0.87
N HIS A 106 5.82 -3.76 -0.42
CA HIS A 106 7.07 -3.68 -1.18
C HIS A 106 7.68 -2.28 -1.22
N ASP A 107 7.08 -1.29 -0.53
CA ASP A 107 7.61 0.06 -0.51
C ASP A 107 8.97 0.09 0.18
N ARG A 108 9.99 0.53 -0.57
CA ARG A 108 11.38 0.65 -0.11
C ARG A 108 11.65 2.07 0.33
N LYS A 109 11.16 2.41 1.53
CA LYS A 109 11.31 3.73 2.15
C LYS A 109 11.86 3.59 3.56
N ARG A 110 12.47 4.67 4.05
CA ARG A 110 12.92 4.77 5.43
C ARG A 110 11.75 4.58 6.41
N PRO A 111 11.92 3.88 7.55
CA PRO A 111 10.84 3.73 8.52
C PRO A 111 10.23 5.07 8.98
N SER A 112 11.04 6.12 9.14
CA SER A 112 10.58 7.48 9.42
C SER A 112 9.67 8.06 8.35
N GLU A 113 9.96 7.80 7.08
CA GLU A 113 9.14 8.26 5.97
C GLU A 113 7.82 7.49 5.89
N LEU A 114 7.84 6.17 6.14
CA LEU A 114 6.63 5.36 6.23
C LEU A 114 5.71 5.88 7.35
N ARG A 115 6.27 6.17 8.54
CA ARG A 115 5.53 6.80 9.65
C ARG A 115 4.98 8.17 9.27
N ARG A 116 5.75 8.99 8.55
CA ARG A 116 5.28 10.29 8.05
C ARG A 116 4.07 10.13 7.11
N VAL A 117 4.12 9.21 6.16
CA VAL A 117 2.99 8.91 5.27
C VAL A 117 1.77 8.47 6.09
N ALA A 118 1.95 7.57 7.06
CA ALA A 118 0.87 7.11 7.93
C ALA A 118 0.22 8.26 8.73
N SER A 119 1.00 9.21 9.23
CA SER A 119 0.50 10.40 9.93
C SER A 119 -0.31 11.35 9.02
N GLN A 120 -0.08 11.29 7.70
CA GLN A 120 -0.66 12.19 6.70
C GLN A 120 -1.84 11.57 5.92
N VAL A 121 -2.28 10.37 6.29
CA VAL A 121 -3.52 9.79 5.75
C VAL A 121 -4.67 10.79 5.91
N ARG A 122 -5.40 11.01 4.82
CA ARG A 122 -6.51 11.98 4.77
C ARG A 122 -7.74 11.37 5.44
N TYR A 123 -8.45 12.18 6.21
CA TYR A 123 -9.77 11.81 6.72
C TYR A 123 -10.79 11.84 5.58
N ALA A 124 -11.44 10.70 5.31
CA ALA A 124 -12.44 10.60 4.25
C ALA A 124 -13.84 11.05 4.71
N GLY A 125 -14.26 10.67 5.93
CA GLY A 125 -15.56 11.06 6.49
C GLY A 125 -16.74 10.53 5.68
N SER A 126 -16.60 9.34 5.08
CA SER A 126 -17.62 8.73 4.22
C SER A 126 -18.82 8.21 5.02
N ASP A 127 -20.01 8.18 4.42
CA ASP A 127 -21.19 7.53 5.03
C ASP A 127 -21.04 6.01 5.18
N VAL A 128 -20.16 5.40 4.38
CA VAL A 128 -19.95 3.95 4.36
C VAL A 128 -18.46 3.64 4.43
N ALA A 129 -18.10 2.66 5.26
CA ALA A 129 -16.83 1.94 5.19
C ALA A 129 -17.07 0.44 5.08
N SER A 130 -16.78 -0.12 3.89
CA SER A 130 -17.04 -1.52 3.58
C SER A 130 -15.88 -2.42 4.02
N THR A 131 -16.11 -3.15 5.10
CA THR A 131 -15.21 -4.21 5.55
C THR A 131 -15.08 -5.32 4.51
N SER A 132 -16.14 -5.59 3.74
CA SER A 132 -16.12 -6.58 2.67
C SER A 132 -15.17 -6.22 1.54
N GLU A 133 -15.25 -4.98 1.04
CA GLU A 133 -14.38 -4.55 -0.05
C GLU A 133 -12.91 -4.44 0.38
N VAL A 134 -12.63 -3.98 1.60
CA VAL A 134 -11.23 -3.90 2.06
C VAL A 134 -10.61 -5.29 2.33
N LEU A 135 -11.39 -6.27 2.79
CA LEU A 135 -10.91 -7.65 2.94
C LEU A 135 -10.68 -8.31 1.58
N LYS A 136 -11.57 -8.06 0.60
CA LYS A 136 -11.38 -8.47 -0.79
C LYS A 136 -10.13 -7.84 -1.39
N TYR A 137 -9.93 -6.53 -1.20
CA TYR A 137 -8.72 -5.83 -1.63
C TYR A 137 -7.46 -6.45 -1.00
N THR A 138 -7.51 -6.72 0.30
CA THR A 138 -6.40 -7.36 1.02
C THR A 138 -6.07 -8.74 0.44
N LEU A 139 -7.08 -9.56 0.15
CA LEU A 139 -6.89 -10.89 -0.41
C LEU A 139 -6.33 -10.87 -1.84
N PHE A 140 -6.91 -10.05 -2.73
CA PHE A 140 -6.65 -10.11 -4.17
C PHE A 140 -5.65 -9.08 -4.68
N GLN A 141 -5.30 -8.06 -3.89
CA GLN A 141 -4.32 -7.04 -4.29
C GLN A 141 -3.07 -7.13 -3.42
N ILE A 142 -3.23 -7.17 -2.09
CA ILE A 142 -2.07 -7.17 -1.17
C ILE A 142 -1.46 -8.57 -1.05
N PHE A 143 -2.27 -9.59 -0.76
CA PHE A 143 -1.82 -10.98 -0.58
C PHE A 143 -2.07 -11.88 -1.80
N SER A 144 -2.23 -11.26 -2.97
CA SER A 144 -2.49 -11.94 -4.26
C SER A 144 -1.42 -12.96 -4.62
N LYS A 145 -0.17 -12.68 -4.25
CA LYS A 145 0.98 -13.55 -4.44
C LYS A 145 1.72 -13.68 -3.12
N ILE A 146 1.99 -14.93 -2.73
CA ILE A 146 2.80 -15.23 -1.55
C ILE A 146 4.26 -15.24 -2.00
N ASP A 147 4.93 -14.09 -1.93
CA ASP A 147 6.36 -13.94 -2.23
C ASP A 147 7.26 -14.18 -1.02
N ARG A 148 6.67 -14.26 0.18
CA ARG A 148 7.36 -14.39 1.47
C ARG A 148 6.69 -15.46 2.36
N PRO A 149 6.73 -16.74 1.98
CA PRO A 149 6.01 -17.82 2.67
C PRO A 149 6.44 -18.03 4.13
N GLU A 150 7.65 -17.62 4.50
CA GLU A 150 8.21 -17.71 5.85
C GLU A 150 7.72 -16.61 6.80
N ALA A 151 7.10 -15.56 6.28
CA ALA A 151 6.53 -14.48 7.09
C ALA A 151 5.07 -14.75 7.45
N ALA A 152 4.73 -14.48 8.71
CA ALA A 152 3.32 -14.40 9.09
C ALA A 152 2.64 -13.24 8.34
N ARG A 153 1.35 -13.38 8.03
CA ARG A 153 0.54 -12.35 7.38
C ARG A 153 -0.60 -11.97 8.30
N VAL A 154 -0.68 -10.69 8.68
CA VAL A 154 -1.68 -10.18 9.61
C VAL A 154 -2.34 -8.96 9.00
N ALA A 155 -3.67 -8.94 8.98
CA ALA A 155 -4.46 -7.75 8.68
C ALA A 155 -5.09 -7.25 9.98
N LEU A 156 -4.71 -6.05 10.41
CA LEU A 156 -5.29 -5.36 11.56
C LEU A 156 -6.45 -4.49 11.07
N LEU A 157 -7.66 -5.02 11.19
CA LEU A 157 -8.90 -4.33 10.81
C LEU A 157 -9.36 -3.42 11.94
N LEU A 158 -9.21 -2.11 11.75
CA LEU A 158 -9.58 -1.07 12.71
C LEU A 158 -10.93 -0.47 12.28
N THR A 159 -12.01 -0.97 12.87
CA THR A 159 -13.40 -0.64 12.51
C THR A 159 -14.07 0.27 13.52
N ALA A 160 -14.88 1.21 13.03
CA ALA A 160 -15.76 2.08 13.82
C ALA A 160 -17.21 2.06 13.33
N SER A 161 -17.47 1.48 12.15
CA SER A 161 -18.77 1.47 11.49
C SER A 161 -19.24 0.07 11.14
N GLN A 162 -20.52 -0.02 10.76
CA GLN A 162 -21.13 -1.24 10.23
C GLN A 162 -21.49 -0.98 8.77
N GLU A 163 -21.02 -1.85 7.87
CA GLU A 163 -21.39 -1.75 6.47
C GLU A 163 -22.88 -2.15 6.25
N PRO A 164 -23.55 -1.59 5.24
CA PRO A 164 -24.89 -2.02 4.88
C PRO A 164 -24.94 -3.53 4.55
N PRO A 165 -25.94 -4.30 5.04
CA PRO A 165 -26.02 -5.76 4.84
C PRO A 165 -25.99 -6.22 3.38
N ARG A 166 -26.36 -5.36 2.43
CA ARG A 166 -26.32 -5.67 1.00
C ARG A 166 -24.89 -5.83 0.47
N LEU A 167 -23.93 -5.06 1.00
CA LEU A 167 -22.51 -5.17 0.63
C LEU A 167 -21.90 -6.45 1.21
N ALA A 168 -22.22 -6.78 2.46
CA ALA A 168 -21.76 -8.00 3.13
C ALA A 168 -22.16 -9.30 2.39
N ARG A 169 -23.36 -9.34 1.79
CA ARG A 169 -23.83 -10.51 1.02
C ARG A 169 -22.99 -10.81 -0.20
N ASN A 170 -22.35 -9.80 -0.79
CA ASN A 170 -21.50 -10.01 -1.95
C ASN A 170 -20.26 -10.79 -1.53
N LEU A 171 -19.65 -10.48 -0.39
CA LEU A 171 -18.47 -11.19 0.11
C LEU A 171 -18.72 -12.68 0.35
N VAL A 172 -19.87 -13.03 0.98
CA VAL A 172 -20.22 -14.44 1.22
C VAL A 172 -20.28 -15.24 -0.08
N ARG A 173 -20.86 -14.64 -1.13
CA ARG A 173 -20.88 -15.27 -2.47
C ARG A 173 -19.49 -15.40 -3.08
N TYR A 174 -18.62 -14.42 -2.86
CA TYR A 174 -17.23 -14.47 -3.36
C TYR A 174 -16.42 -15.58 -2.68
N VAL A 175 -16.54 -15.75 -1.36
CA VAL A 175 -15.80 -16.78 -0.61
C VAL A 175 -16.31 -18.19 -0.93
N GLN A 176 -17.59 -18.34 -1.23
CA GLN A 176 -18.17 -19.63 -1.65
C GLN A 176 -17.72 -20.09 -3.05
N GLY A 177 -17.13 -19.19 -3.85
CA GLY A 177 -16.60 -19.49 -5.19
C GLY A 177 -15.08 -19.71 -5.26
N LEU A 178 -14.38 -19.60 -4.12
CA LEU A 178 -12.95 -19.93 -3.97
C LEU A 178 -12.77 -21.40 -3.59
#